data_AF-A0A3D0YB19-F1
#
_entry.id   AF-A0A3D0YB19-F1
#
_cell.length_a   1.000
_cell.length_b   1.000
_cell.length_c   1.000
_cell.angle_alpha   90.00
_cell.angle_beta   90.00
_cell.angle_gamma   90.00
#
_symmetry.space_group_name_H-M   'P 1'
#
loop_
_entity.id
_entity.type
_entity.pdbx_description
1 polymer ?
#
loop_
_entity_poly.entity_id
_entity_poly.type
_entity_poly.pdbx_seq_one_letter_code
_entity_poly.pdbx_strand_id
1 'polypeptide(L)'
;MKKVVIYKSKTGFTKKYAEWIAEEIGADIYEEDKTNEEHLLSYDLIVYGGGIYVSGISGVKLLTRNYEKIKDKKLIVFATCLSPIKENTESEIKSLNFTEQQQEKINFFLLRGGFDYKRLSFVDKLLMSILRLMLKSKKNPTPDEKGMLAVYVKSVDWTNKKYIDPIVKMCNE
;
A
#
# COMPACT_ATOMS: atom_id res chain seq x y z
N MET A 1 20.29 -6.39 13.77
CA MET A 1 18.85 -6.52 13.47
C MET A 1 18.69 -6.77 11.97
N LYS A 2 18.11 -7.90 11.57
CA LYS A 2 17.80 -8.21 10.17
C LYS A 2 16.47 -7.53 9.78
N LYS A 3 16.46 -6.82 8.66
CA LYS A 3 15.30 -6.03 8.20
C LYS A 3 14.89 -6.49 6.81
N VAL A 4 13.59 -6.55 6.56
CA VAL A 4 13.05 -6.83 5.22
C VAL A 4 11.92 -5.87 4.86
N VAL A 5 11.90 -5.45 3.60
CA VAL A 5 10.77 -4.78 2.96
C VAL A 5 10.15 -5.75 1.96
N ILE A 6 8.89 -6.11 2.19
CA ILE A 6 8.11 -6.97 1.29
C ILE A 6 7.04 -6.11 0.65
N TYR A 7 6.81 -6.27 -0.65
CA TYR A 7 5.79 -5.49 -1.32
C TYR A 7 5.02 -6.25 -2.38
N LYS A 8 3.78 -5.80 -2.62
CA LYS A 8 2.99 -6.20 -3.78
C LYS A 8 2.59 -4.98 -4.58
N SER A 9 3.02 -4.89 -5.84
CA SER A 9 2.75 -3.72 -6.68
C SER A 9 2.33 -4.09 -8.10
N LYS A 10 1.08 -3.77 -8.47
CA LYS A 10 0.62 -3.96 -9.85
C LYS A 10 1.09 -2.85 -10.79
N THR A 11 1.05 -1.60 -10.32
CA THR A 11 1.34 -0.39 -11.11
C THR A 11 2.62 0.30 -10.65
N GLY A 12 3.45 -0.35 -9.83
CA GLY A 12 4.79 0.06 -9.42
C GLY A 12 4.93 1.27 -8.49
N PHE A 13 3.86 1.97 -8.10
CA PHE A 13 3.97 3.06 -7.10
C PHE A 13 4.35 2.53 -5.72
N THR A 14 3.78 1.39 -5.31
CA THR A 14 4.16 0.71 -4.06
C THR A 14 5.60 0.20 -4.12
N LYS A 15 6.01 -0.36 -5.26
CA LYS A 15 7.40 -0.80 -5.49
C LYS A 15 8.38 0.35 -5.29
N LYS A 16 8.09 1.51 -5.86
CA LYS A 16 8.91 2.71 -5.73
C LYS A 16 9.13 3.12 -4.26
N TYR A 17 8.06 3.12 -3.46
CA TYR A 17 8.19 3.36 -2.01
C TYR A 17 8.96 2.26 -1.30
N ALA A 18 8.71 0.99 -1.64
CA ALA A 18 9.43 -0.14 -1.04
C ALA A 18 10.93 -0.05 -1.29
N GLU A 19 11.34 0.30 -2.52
CA GLU A 19 12.73 0.51 -2.90
C GLU A 19 13.36 1.66 -2.10
N TRP A 20 12.68 2.80 -2.00
CA TRP A 20 13.19 3.92 -1.18
C TRP A 20 13.31 3.56 0.30
N ILE A 21 12.32 2.87 0.87
CA ILE A 21 12.37 2.48 2.28
C ILE A 21 13.51 1.49 2.52
N ALA A 22 13.67 0.49 1.64
CA ALA A 22 14.72 -0.52 1.76
C ALA A 22 16.12 0.10 1.67
N GLU A 23 16.32 1.04 0.74
CA GLU A 23 17.54 1.81 0.59
C GLU A 23 17.88 2.59 1.88
N GLU A 24 16.93 3.36 2.42
CA GLU A 24 17.17 4.22 3.59
C GLU A 24 17.41 3.44 4.89
N ILE A 25 16.81 2.26 5.06
CA ILE A 25 16.95 1.47 6.30
C ILE A 25 17.99 0.35 6.19
N GLY A 26 18.58 0.14 5.00
CA GLY A 26 19.50 -0.96 4.72
C GLY A 26 18.85 -2.34 4.87
N ALA A 27 17.66 -2.52 4.30
CA ALA A 27 16.90 -3.77 4.37
C ALA A 27 16.99 -4.60 3.08
N ASP A 28 16.84 -5.91 3.23
CA ASP A 28 16.55 -6.77 2.08
C ASP A 28 15.17 -6.42 1.51
N ILE A 29 14.98 -6.64 0.20
CA ILE A 29 13.74 -6.29 -0.48
C ILE A 29 13.23 -7.43 -1.36
N TYR A 30 11.96 -7.79 -1.19
CA TYR A 30 11.32 -8.86 -1.96
C TYR A 30 9.93 -8.47 -2.42
N GLU A 31 9.57 -8.95 -3.61
CA GLU A 31 8.17 -8.99 -4.03
C GLU A 31 7.46 -10.11 -3.24
N GLU A 32 6.17 -9.89 -2.93
CA GLU A 32 5.39 -10.78 -2.06
C GLU A 32 5.36 -12.22 -2.55
N ASP A 33 5.30 -12.44 -3.87
CA ASP A 33 5.28 -13.78 -4.49
C ASP A 33 6.62 -14.53 -4.40
N LYS A 34 7.71 -13.83 -4.07
CA LYS A 34 9.04 -14.40 -3.82
C LYS A 34 9.32 -14.63 -2.34
N THR A 35 8.32 -14.43 -1.49
CA THR A 35 8.45 -14.55 -0.03
C THR A 35 7.49 -15.64 0.48
N ASN A 36 7.94 -16.41 1.46
CA ASN A 36 7.12 -17.38 2.18
C ASN A 36 7.17 -17.12 3.69
N GLU A 37 6.46 -17.93 4.46
CA GLU A 37 6.42 -17.82 5.93
C GLU A 37 7.82 -17.93 6.56
N GLU A 38 8.60 -18.94 6.20
CA GLU A 38 9.93 -19.18 6.77
C GLU A 38 10.84 -17.97 6.60
N HIS A 39 10.73 -17.30 5.45
CA HIS A 39 11.50 -16.11 5.17
C HIS A 39 11.15 -14.97 6.13
N LEU A 40 9.86 -14.76 6.44
CA LEU A 40 9.42 -13.75 7.43
C LEU A 40 10.02 -13.99 8.82
N LEU A 41 10.10 -15.26 9.25
CA LEU A 41 10.58 -15.63 10.58
C LEU A 41 12.06 -15.28 10.79
N SER A 42 12.84 -15.19 9.71
CA SER A 42 14.28 -14.91 9.74
C SER A 42 14.65 -13.43 9.98
N TYR A 43 13.66 -12.51 9.92
CA TYR A 43 13.87 -11.08 10.11
C TYR A 43 13.33 -10.59 11.46
N ASP A 44 13.90 -9.52 11.98
CA ASP A 44 13.49 -8.89 13.24
C ASP A 44 12.50 -7.74 13.01
N LEU A 45 12.64 -7.07 11.86
CA LEU A 45 11.79 -5.98 11.41
C LEU A 45 11.23 -6.30 10.03
N ILE A 46 9.90 -6.21 9.90
CA ILE A 46 9.17 -6.49 8.67
C ILE A 46 8.38 -5.24 8.28
N VAL A 47 8.74 -4.65 7.14
CA VAL A 47 7.92 -3.63 6.46
C VAL A 47 7.14 -4.30 5.33
N TYR A 48 5.82 -4.15 5.30
CA TYR A 48 5.00 -4.62 4.20
C TYR A 48 4.34 -3.46 3.44
N GLY A 49 4.46 -3.46 2.10
CA GLY A 49 3.89 -2.45 1.22
C GLY A 49 2.83 -3.00 0.27
N GLY A 50 1.63 -2.40 0.24
CA GLY A 50 0.58 -2.79 -0.70
C GLY A 50 -0.21 -1.62 -1.30
N GLY A 51 -0.65 -1.75 -2.55
CA GLY A 51 -1.65 -0.82 -3.11
C GLY A 51 -3.06 -1.11 -2.58
N ILE A 52 -3.86 -0.06 -2.37
CA ILE A 52 -5.29 -0.19 -2.00
C ILE A 52 -6.14 -0.52 -3.22
N TYR A 53 -6.90 -1.61 -3.14
CA TYR A 53 -7.91 -2.01 -4.12
C TYR A 53 -9.20 -2.32 -3.37
N VAL A 54 -10.25 -1.54 -3.62
CA VAL A 54 -11.56 -1.68 -2.95
C VAL A 54 -11.36 -1.81 -1.43
N SER A 55 -10.69 -0.79 -0.84
CA SER A 55 -10.26 -0.70 0.57
C SER A 55 -9.33 -1.79 1.12
N GLY A 56 -9.06 -2.88 0.39
CA GLY A 56 -8.10 -3.91 0.77
C GLY A 56 -6.65 -3.57 0.41
N ILE A 57 -5.72 -3.85 1.31
CA ILE A 57 -4.28 -3.72 1.05
C ILE A 57 -3.79 -4.98 0.30
N SER A 58 -3.25 -4.80 -0.89
CA SER A 58 -2.80 -5.91 -1.76
C SER A 58 -1.79 -6.81 -1.06
N GLY A 59 -2.13 -8.10 -0.94
CA GLY A 59 -1.23 -9.15 -0.43
C GLY A 59 -0.94 -9.09 1.08
N VAL A 60 -1.53 -8.14 1.83
CA VAL A 60 -1.27 -7.97 3.28
C VAL A 60 -1.60 -9.23 4.10
N LYS A 61 -2.40 -10.14 3.53
CA LYS A 61 -2.71 -11.46 4.09
C LYS A 61 -1.47 -12.31 4.39
N LEU A 62 -0.36 -12.11 3.67
CA LEU A 62 0.91 -12.77 4.01
C LEU A 62 1.35 -12.41 5.44
N LEU A 63 1.20 -11.15 5.83
CA LEU A 63 1.55 -10.68 7.17
C LEU A 63 0.45 -11.08 8.18
N THR A 64 -0.82 -10.80 7.89
CA THR A 64 -1.90 -10.99 8.88
C THR A 64 -2.20 -12.45 9.19
N ARG A 65 -2.02 -13.38 8.23
CA ARG A 65 -2.19 -14.83 8.49
C ARG A 65 -1.07 -15.42 9.33
N ASN A 66 0.13 -14.85 9.23
CA ASN A 66 1.30 -15.31 9.98
C ASN A 66 1.49 -14.54 11.29
N TYR A 67 0.58 -13.61 11.62
CA TYR A 67 0.69 -12.67 12.73
C TYR A 67 1.08 -13.33 14.05
N GLU A 68 0.46 -14.45 14.43
CA GLU A 68 0.79 -15.14 15.69
C GLU A 68 2.26 -15.54 15.83
N LYS A 69 2.94 -15.81 14.71
CA LYS A 69 4.36 -16.20 14.66
C LYS A 69 5.32 -15.01 14.60
N ILE A 70 4.81 -13.82 14.24
CA ILE A 70 5.62 -12.61 14.00
C ILE A 70 5.21 -11.42 14.87
N LYS A 71 4.21 -11.56 15.76
CA LYS A 71 3.67 -10.47 16.59
C LYS A 71 4.66 -9.88 17.59
N ASP A 72 5.72 -10.62 17.93
CA ASP A 72 6.81 -10.15 18.80
C ASP A 72 7.90 -9.38 18.02
N LYS A 73 7.80 -9.34 16.68
CA LYS A 73 8.70 -8.60 15.79
C LYS A 73 8.20 -7.18 15.56
N LYS A 74 9.06 -6.32 15.03
CA LYS A 74 8.64 -4.96 14.65
C LYS A 74 7.90 -4.99 13.31
N LEU A 75 6.58 -4.77 13.36
CA LEU A 75 5.70 -4.82 12.19
C LEU A 75 5.29 -3.42 11.74
N ILE A 76 5.57 -3.12 10.48
CA ILE A 76 5.19 -1.87 9.83
C ILE A 76 4.47 -2.21 8.53
N VAL A 77 3.33 -1.57 8.28
CA VAL A 77 2.61 -1.69 7.01
C VAL A 77 2.41 -0.31 6.41
N PHE A 78 2.75 -0.14 5.14
CA PHE A 78 2.35 1.03 4.38
C PHE A 78 1.42 0.65 3.23
N ALA A 79 0.45 1.51 2.97
CA ALA A 79 -0.45 1.36 1.84
C ALA A 79 -0.36 2.55 0.90
N THR A 80 -0.43 2.32 -0.41
CA THR A 80 -0.51 3.41 -1.40
C THR A 80 -1.94 3.56 -1.90
N CYS A 81 -2.53 4.76 -1.75
CA CYS A 81 -3.84 5.11 -2.29
C CYS A 81 -3.75 6.11 -3.45
N LEU A 82 -4.79 6.13 -4.28
CA LEU A 82 -4.93 7.12 -5.34
C LEU A 82 -5.59 8.42 -4.86
N SER A 83 -6.65 8.25 -4.08
CA SER A 83 -7.48 9.35 -3.62
C SER A 83 -6.73 10.26 -2.64
N PRO A 84 -7.09 11.55 -2.57
CA PRO A 84 -6.64 12.40 -1.47
C PRO A 84 -6.94 11.75 -0.11
N ILE A 85 -5.98 11.82 0.80
CA ILE A 85 -6.12 11.31 2.16
C ILE A 85 -6.91 12.35 2.96
N LYS A 86 -8.08 11.96 3.45
CA LYS A 86 -8.94 12.80 4.31
C LYS A 86 -8.73 12.43 5.77
N GLU A 87 -9.29 13.24 6.65
CA GLU A 87 -9.45 12.87 8.06
C GLU A 87 -10.11 11.49 8.16
N ASN A 88 -9.59 10.62 9.03
CA ASN A 88 -10.04 9.23 9.25
C ASN A 88 -9.81 8.21 8.12
N THR A 89 -9.31 8.60 6.94
CA THR A 89 -9.09 7.61 5.86
C THR A 89 -8.12 6.50 6.30
N GLU A 90 -7.08 6.86 7.06
CA GLU A 90 -6.11 5.89 7.56
C GLU A 90 -6.74 4.88 8.55
N SER A 91 -7.53 5.37 9.52
CA SER A 91 -8.17 4.52 10.52
C SER A 91 -9.23 3.60 9.91
N GLU A 92 -9.99 4.08 8.92
CA GLU A 92 -10.93 3.27 8.15
C GLU A 92 -10.23 2.13 7.38
N ILE A 93 -9.14 2.43 6.68
CA ILE A 93 -8.38 1.38 5.98
C ILE A 93 -7.79 0.39 6.99
N LYS A 94 -7.28 0.90 8.11
CA LYS A 94 -6.71 0.06 9.17
C LYS A 94 -7.75 -0.92 9.72
N SER A 95 -8.96 -0.45 10.03
CA SER A 95 -10.04 -1.29 10.59
C SER A 95 -10.59 -2.32 9.60
N LEU A 96 -10.56 -2.02 8.29
CA LEU A 96 -10.99 -2.95 7.26
C LEU A 96 -9.97 -4.07 6.96
N ASN A 97 -8.70 -3.90 7.36
CA ASN A 97 -7.62 -4.83 7.03
C ASN A 97 -7.03 -5.58 8.23
N PHE A 98 -7.25 -5.11 9.45
CA PHE A 98 -6.61 -5.64 10.66
C PHE A 98 -7.60 -5.83 11.81
N THR A 99 -7.42 -6.91 12.58
CA THR A 99 -8.14 -7.09 13.86
C THR A 99 -7.67 -6.06 14.89
N GLU A 100 -8.46 -5.80 15.95
CA GLU A 100 -8.08 -4.84 17.01
C GLU A 100 -6.67 -5.11 17.56
N GLN A 101 -6.37 -6.37 17.89
CA GLN A 101 -5.04 -6.79 18.35
C GLN A 101 -3.93 -6.48 17.33
N GLN A 102 -4.17 -6.70 16.04
CA GLN A 102 -3.22 -6.37 14.99
C GLN A 102 -3.06 -4.86 14.84
N GLN A 103 -4.12 -4.08 15.04
CA GLN A 103 -4.07 -2.63 14.97
C GLN A 103 -3.19 -2.02 16.07
N GLU A 104 -3.16 -2.63 17.25
CA GLU A 104 -2.30 -2.20 18.36
C GLU A 104 -0.81 -2.46 18.09
N LYS A 105 -0.49 -3.55 17.36
CA LYS A 105 0.91 -3.97 17.11
C LYS A 105 1.48 -3.47 15.79
N ILE A 106 0.66 -3.30 14.77
CA ILE A 106 1.10 -2.89 13.43
C ILE A 106 1.11 -1.36 13.35
N ASN A 107 2.29 -0.81 13.10
CA ASN A 107 2.45 0.59 12.73
C ASN A 107 2.00 0.76 11.27
N PHE A 108 0.90 1.46 11.05
CA PHE A 108 0.29 1.62 9.74
C PHE A 108 0.53 3.03 9.19
N PHE A 109 0.80 3.14 7.89
CA PHE A 109 1.00 4.41 7.20
C PHE A 109 0.27 4.43 5.86
N LEU A 110 -0.53 5.47 5.63
CA LEU A 110 -1.18 5.66 4.33
C LEU A 110 -0.42 6.70 3.49
N LEU A 111 0.06 6.29 2.32
CA LEU A 111 0.84 7.14 1.41
C LEU A 111 0.07 7.42 0.13
N ARG A 112 0.28 8.61 -0.44
CA ARG A 112 -0.26 8.94 -1.75
C ARG A 112 0.59 8.32 -2.86
N GLY A 113 -0.06 7.54 -3.72
CA GLY A 113 0.52 6.89 -4.89
C GLY A 113 0.25 7.65 -6.18
N GLY A 114 -0.01 6.92 -7.25
CA GLY A 114 -0.37 7.49 -8.55
C GLY A 114 -1.32 6.60 -9.34
N PHE A 115 -1.63 7.02 -10.55
CA PHE A 115 -2.45 6.26 -11.49
C PHE A 115 -1.84 6.31 -12.87
N ASP A 116 -1.74 5.14 -13.48
CA ASP A 116 -1.36 5.00 -14.87
C ASP A 116 -2.19 3.88 -15.50
N TYR A 117 -3.15 4.28 -16.33
CA TYR A 117 -4.05 3.36 -17.02
C TYR A 117 -3.29 2.36 -17.90
N LYS A 118 -2.14 2.75 -18.47
CA LYS A 118 -1.36 1.88 -19.36
C LYS A 118 -0.75 0.70 -18.60
N ARG A 119 -0.34 0.92 -17.34
CA ARG A 119 0.29 -0.05 -16.44
C ARG A 119 -0.69 -1.00 -15.77
N LEU A 120 -2.00 -0.79 -15.94
CA LEU A 120 -3.02 -1.70 -15.40
C LEU A 120 -3.00 -3.04 -16.15
N SER A 121 -3.29 -4.12 -15.40
CA SER A 121 -3.56 -5.43 -15.97
C SER A 121 -4.82 -5.39 -16.84
N PHE A 122 -5.03 -6.40 -17.70
CA PHE A 122 -6.23 -6.47 -18.54
C PHE A 122 -7.53 -6.45 -17.70
N VAL A 123 -7.56 -7.20 -16.61
CA VAL A 123 -8.70 -7.25 -15.68
C VAL A 123 -8.91 -5.89 -15.01
N ASP A 124 -7.84 -5.26 -14.52
CA ASP A 124 -7.96 -3.94 -13.88
C ASP A 124 -8.40 -2.87 -14.90
N LYS A 125 -7.97 -2.94 -16.17
CA LYS A 125 -8.44 -2.05 -17.25
C LYS A 125 -9.93 -2.19 -17.49
N LEU A 126 -10.46 -3.42 -17.50
CA LEU A 126 -11.90 -3.66 -17.64
C LEU A 126 -12.68 -3.04 -16.48
N LEU A 127 -12.27 -3.30 -15.24
CA LEU A 127 -12.91 -2.72 -14.04
C LEU A 127 -12.87 -1.20 -14.05
N MET A 128 -11.73 -0.61 -14.39
CA MET A 128 -11.58 0.84 -14.50
C MET A 128 -12.43 1.41 -15.66
N SER A 129 -12.59 0.69 -16.77
CA SER A 129 -13.50 1.12 -17.85
C SER A 129 -14.96 1.16 -17.40
N ILE A 130 -15.40 0.17 -16.62
CA ILE A 130 -16.76 0.16 -16.03
C ILE A 130 -16.92 1.34 -15.07
N LEU A 131 -15.97 1.54 -14.16
CA LEU A 131 -15.98 2.69 -13.24
C LEU A 131 -16.04 4.02 -14.01
N ARG A 132 -15.24 4.18 -15.06
CA ARG A 132 -15.25 5.37 -15.92
C ARG A 132 -16.63 5.64 -16.53
N LEU A 133 -17.32 4.60 -17.01
CA LEU A 133 -18.67 4.72 -17.57
C LEU A 133 -19.67 5.13 -16.50
N MET A 134 -19.63 4.49 -15.33
CA MET A 134 -20.49 4.84 -14.20
C MET A 134 -20.31 6.30 -13.77
N LEU A 135 -19.06 6.75 -13.61
CA LEU A 135 -18.75 8.13 -13.23
C LEU A 135 -19.21 9.14 -14.28
N LYS A 136 -19.08 8.83 -15.58
CA LYS A 136 -19.58 9.69 -16.67
C LYS A 136 -21.10 9.79 -16.72
N SER A 137 -21.82 8.77 -16.27
CA SER A 137 -23.28 8.78 -16.22
C SER A 137 -23.86 9.55 -15.02
N LYS A 138 -23.04 9.95 -14.05
CA LYS A 138 -23.51 10.74 -12.90
C LYS A 138 -23.79 12.19 -13.32
N LYS A 139 -25.00 12.67 -12.98
CA LYS A 139 -25.40 14.08 -13.20
C LYS A 139 -24.56 15.07 -12.38
N ASN A 140 -24.29 14.73 -11.12
CA ASN A 140 -23.59 15.58 -10.16
C ASN A 140 -22.40 14.84 -9.52
N PRO A 141 -21.29 14.65 -10.23
CA PRO A 141 -20.12 13.97 -9.67
C PRO A 141 -19.43 14.85 -8.62
N THR A 142 -18.96 14.21 -7.54
CA THR A 142 -18.19 14.87 -6.47
C THR A 142 -16.82 15.37 -6.98
N PRO A 143 -16.12 16.25 -6.25
CA PRO A 143 -14.76 16.65 -6.61
C PRO A 143 -13.79 15.47 -6.78
N ASP A 144 -13.89 14.47 -5.91
CA ASP A 144 -13.05 13.26 -5.99
C ASP A 144 -13.37 12.44 -7.24
N GLU A 145 -14.65 12.33 -7.62
CA GLU A 145 -15.08 11.63 -8.83
C GLU A 145 -14.63 12.34 -10.11
N LYS A 146 -14.66 13.67 -10.12
CA LYS A 146 -14.08 14.48 -11.20
C LYS A 146 -12.57 14.27 -11.29
N GLY A 147 -11.87 14.25 -10.15
CA GLY A 147 -10.45 13.93 -10.07
C GLY A 147 -10.13 12.54 -10.62
N MET A 148 -10.95 11.54 -10.25
CA MET A 148 -10.83 10.17 -10.75
C MET A 148 -11.03 10.10 -12.27
N LEU A 149 -11.97 10.84 -12.85
CA LEU A 149 -12.14 10.90 -14.30
C LEU A 149 -10.94 11.55 -15.02
N ALA A 150 -10.32 12.57 -14.42
CA ALA A 150 -9.20 13.28 -15.02
C ALA A 150 -7.95 12.38 -15.19
N VAL A 151 -7.69 11.47 -14.24
CA VAL A 151 -6.52 10.59 -14.30
C VAL A 151 -6.60 9.50 -15.37
N TYR A 152 -7.77 9.25 -15.98
CA TYR A 152 -7.89 8.35 -17.14
C TYR A 152 -7.24 8.93 -18.41
N VAL A 153 -7.12 10.25 -18.51
CA VAL A 153 -6.59 10.93 -19.70
C VAL A 153 -5.07 11.10 -19.59
N LYS A 154 -4.58 11.40 -18.38
CA LYS A 154 -3.17 11.64 -18.12
C LYS A 154 -2.73 10.85 -16.89
N SER A 155 -1.67 10.06 -17.04
CA SER A 155 -1.02 9.40 -15.92
C SER A 155 -0.51 10.42 -14.91
N VAL A 156 -0.60 10.09 -13.64
CA VAL A 156 -0.16 10.93 -12.53
C VAL A 156 0.69 10.11 -11.58
N ASP A 157 1.76 10.70 -11.08
CA ASP A 157 2.62 10.15 -10.04
C ASP A 157 2.71 11.20 -8.92
N TRP A 158 2.04 10.95 -7.79
CA TRP A 158 2.14 11.79 -6.59
C TRP A 158 3.04 11.18 -5.53
N THR A 159 3.85 10.19 -5.88
CA THR A 159 4.83 9.64 -4.94
C THR A 159 5.87 10.68 -4.56
N ASN A 160 6.22 10.72 -3.28
CA ASN A 160 7.23 11.65 -2.77
C ASN A 160 8.10 10.93 -1.73
N LYS A 161 9.43 10.95 -1.93
CA LYS A 161 10.37 10.29 -1.03
C LYS A 161 10.20 10.78 0.41
N LYS A 162 9.88 12.07 0.63
CA LYS A 162 9.63 12.64 1.98
C LYS A 162 8.51 11.94 2.76
N TYR A 163 7.57 11.28 2.08
CA TYR A 163 6.49 10.57 2.78
C TYR A 163 6.95 9.28 3.45
N ILE A 164 8.18 8.82 3.20
CA ILE A 164 8.75 7.68 3.91
C ILE A 164 9.45 8.08 5.20
N ASP A 165 9.70 9.36 5.44
CA ASP A 165 10.45 9.83 6.62
C ASP A 165 9.86 9.30 7.95
N PRO A 166 8.51 9.30 8.16
CA PRO A 166 7.91 8.72 9.37
C PRO A 166 8.14 7.20 9.47
N ILE A 167 8.16 6.49 8.33
CA ILE A 167 8.39 5.05 8.25
C ILE A 167 9.85 4.74 8.59
N VAL A 168 10.78 5.46 7.98
CA VAL A 168 12.23 5.31 8.22
C VAL A 168 12.57 5.61 9.67
N LYS A 169 12.00 6.68 10.23
CA LYS A 169 12.13 6.99 11.65
C LYS A 169 11.63 5.84 12.52
N MET A 170 10.40 5.38 12.26
CA MET A 170 9.82 4.24 12.96
C MET A 170 10.73 3.01 12.85
N CYS A 171 11.35 2.73 11.70
CA CYS A 171 12.24 1.57 11.55
C CYS A 171 13.54 1.63 12.38
N ASN A 172 13.98 2.81 12.78
CA ASN A 172 15.24 3.03 13.48
C ASN A 172 15.08 3.22 15.00
N GLU A 173 13.85 3.40 15.48
CA GLU A 173 13.48 3.30 16.90
C GLU A 173 13.58 1.85 17.40
#